data_AF-A0A7C6MBL5-F1
#
_entry.id   AF-A0A7C6MBL5-F1
#
_cell.length_a   1.000
_cell.length_b   1.000
_cell.length_c   1.000
_cell.angle_alpha   90.00
_cell.angle_beta   90.00
_cell.angle_gamma   90.00
#
_symmetry.space_group_name_H-M   'P 1'
#
loop_
_entity.id
_entity.type
_entity.pdbx_description
1 polymer ?
#
loop_
_entity_poly.entity_id
_entity_poly.type
_entity_poly.pdbx_seq_one_letter_code
_entity_poly.pdbx_strand_id
1 'polypeptide(L)' 'MKTELVAEGVETEEQLLRLRAMNIDYIQGYYYSRPLPPSEFINFLKKRNEACIR' A
#
# COMPACT_ATOMS: atom_id res chain seq x y z
N MET A 1 9.15 -20.72 11.12
CA MET A 1 9.31 -19.33 10.66
C MET A 1 8.01 -18.89 10.02
N LYS A 2 7.50 -17.70 10.32
CA LYS A 2 6.36 -17.10 9.60
C LYS A 2 6.92 -16.35 8.39
N THR A 3 6.36 -16.58 7.21
CA THR A 3 6.70 -15.83 6.00
C THR A 3 5.73 -14.68 5.84
N GLU A 4 6.24 -13.48 5.60
CA GLU A 4 5.42 -12.31 5.27
C GLU A 4 5.16 -12.27 3.77
N LEU A 5 3.93 -11.98 3.38
CA LEU A 5 3.50 -11.96 1.98
C LEU A 5 3.20 -10.54 1.51
N VAL A 6 3.69 -10.22 0.30
CA VAL A 6 3.38 -8.97 -0.42
C VAL A 6 2.61 -9.33 -1.68
N ALA A 7 1.40 -8.80 -1.84
CA ALA A 7 0.65 -8.90 -3.10
C ALA A 7 0.86 -7.63 -3.94
N GLU A 8 1.42 -7.81 -5.13
CA GLU A 8 1.69 -6.72 -6.08
C GLU A 8 0.57 -6.57 -7.13
N GLY A 9 0.40 -5.35 -7.65
CA GLY A 9 -0.56 -5.06 -8.72
C GLY A 9 -2.00 -4.81 -8.22
N VAL A 10 -2.19 -4.37 -6.97
CA VAL A 10 -3.53 -4.04 -6.43
C VAL A 10 -3.98 -2.67 -6.92
N GLU A 11 -5.09 -2.63 -7.66
CA GLU A 11 -5.62 -1.42 -8.29
C GLU A 11 -7.00 -1.02 -7.76
N THR A 12 -7.78 -1.98 -7.22
CA THR A 12 -9.16 -1.74 -6.76
C THR A 12 -9.39 -2.08 -5.29
N GLU A 13 -10.41 -1.48 -4.68
CA GLU A 13 -10.81 -1.77 -3.30
C GLU A 13 -11.25 -3.24 -3.15
N GLU A 14 -11.95 -3.78 -4.15
CA GLU A 14 -12.40 -5.18 -4.16
C GLU A 14 -11.21 -6.16 -4.06
N GLN A 15 -10.12 -5.89 -4.79
CA GLN A 15 -8.88 -6.68 -4.70
C GLN A 15 -8.27 -6.58 -3.31
N LEU A 16 -8.18 -5.38 -2.73
CA LEU A 16 -7.69 -5.17 -1.36
C LEU A 16 -8.51 -5.97 -0.34
N LEU A 17 -9.85 -5.93 -0.42
CA LEU A 17 -10.72 -6.63 0.51
C LEU A 17 -10.54 -8.16 0.43
N ARG A 18 -10.38 -8.71 -0.78
CA ARG A 18 -10.07 -10.15 -0.96
C ARG A 18 -8.72 -10.53 -0.37
N LEU A 19 -7.68 -9.75 -0.63
CA LEU A 19 -6.31 -10.01 -0.11
C LEU A 19 -6.26 -9.92 1.41
N ARG A 20 -6.99 -8.98 2.02
CA ARG A 20 -7.17 -8.91 3.49
C ARG A 20 -7.80 -10.18 4.05
N ALA A 21 -8.83 -10.71 3.40
CA ALA A 21 -9.47 -11.96 3.84
C ALA A 21 -8.54 -13.19 3.73
N MET A 22 -7.54 -13.13 2.85
CA MET A 22 -6.52 -14.17 2.69
C MET A 22 -5.35 -14.05 3.69
N ASN A 23 -5.39 -13.08 4.61
CA ASN A 23 -4.30 -12.76 5.55
C ASN A 23 -2.96 -12.43 4.87
N ILE A 24 -3.02 -11.72 3.73
CA ILE A 24 -1.83 -11.14 3.11
C ILE A 24 -1.36 -9.96 3.98
N ASP A 25 -0.06 -9.94 4.33
CA ASP A 25 0.50 -8.95 5.26
C ASP A 25 0.63 -7.55 4.62
N TYR A 26 1.03 -7.48 3.34
CA TYR A 26 1.28 -6.22 2.64
C TYR A 26 0.72 -6.21 1.21
N ILE A 27 0.41 -5.01 0.71
CA ILE A 27 0.04 -4.82 -0.70
C ILE A 27 0.84 -3.69 -1.35
N GLN A 28 1.08 -3.83 -2.65
CA GLN A 28 1.61 -2.79 -3.52
C GLN A 28 0.72 -2.66 -4.76
N GLY A 29 0.37 -1.44 -5.15
CA GLY A 29 -0.28 -1.19 -6.43
C GLY A 29 -0.92 0.19 -6.53
N TYR A 30 -1.52 0.45 -7.68
CA TYR A 30 -2.08 1.77 -8.02
C TYR A 30 -3.26 2.18 -7.15
N TYR A 31 -3.86 1.24 -6.42
CA TYR A 31 -4.85 1.55 -5.39
C TYR A 31 -4.31 2.54 -4.36
N TYR A 32 -3.03 2.42 -3.97
CA TYR A 32 -2.39 3.36 -3.05
C TYR A 32 -1.56 4.43 -3.75
N SER A 33 -0.74 4.04 -4.73
CA SER A 33 0.11 4.96 -5.47
C SER A 33 0.67 4.29 -6.72
N ARG A 34 0.84 5.07 -7.79
CA ARG A 34 1.78 4.74 -8.86
C ARG A 34 3.23 4.85 -8.35
N PRO A 35 4.23 4.21 -9.00
CA PRO A 35 5.64 4.48 -8.76
C PRO A 35 5.92 5.98 -8.82
N LEU A 36 6.66 6.47 -7.83
CA LEU A 36 7.00 7.89 -7.72
C LEU A 36 8.50 8.09 -7.90
N PRO A 37 8.94 9.21 -8.50
CA PRO A 37 10.34 9.59 -8.45
C PRO A 37 10.76 9.92 -7.00
N PRO A 38 12.05 9.83 -6.65
CA PRO A 38 12.52 10.05 -5.29
C PRO A 38 12.13 11.40 -4.68
N SER A 39 12.11 12.46 -5.49
CA SER A 39 11.71 13.82 -5.09
C SER A 39 10.25 13.91 -4.62
N GLU A 40 9.37 13.08 -5.19
CA GLU A 40 7.94 13.08 -4.87
C GLU A 40 7.61 12.13 -3.72
N PHE A 41 8.40 11.06 -3.55
CA PHE A 41 8.18 10.04 -2.53
C PHE A 41 8.19 10.62 -1.10
N ILE A 42 9.14 11.50 -0.78
CA ILE A 42 9.22 12.13 0.55
C ILE A 42 7.97 12.96 0.85
N ASN A 43 7.46 13.69 -0.15
CA ASN A 43 6.25 14.49 0.00
C ASN A 43 5.01 13.61 0.15
N PHE A 44 4.94 12.50 -0.59
CA PHE A 44 3.89 11.50 -0.42
C PHE A 44 3.87 10.92 1.00
N LEU A 45 5.04 10.56 1.56
CA LEU A 45 5.13 10.05 2.93
C LEU A 45 4.71 11.07 3.99
N LYS A 46 5.15 12.33 3.87
CA LYS A 46 4.75 13.40 4.79
C LYS A 46 3.23 13.58 4.81
N LYS A 47 2.61 13.72 3.63
CA LYS A 47 1.15 13.85 3.51
C LYS A 47 0.41 12.66 4.11
N ARG A 48 0.91 11.43 3.88
CA ARG A 48 0.32 10.20 4.43
C ARG A 48 0.41 10.16 5.95
N ASN A 49 1.56 10.52 6.52
CA ASN A 49 1.78 10.51 7.97
C ASN A 49 0.98 11.59 8.70
N GLU A 50 0.83 12.78 8.12
CA GLU A 50 -0.02 13.84 8.66
C GLU A 50 -1.49 13.40 8.80
N ALA A 51 -1.99 12.58 7.87
CA ALA A 51 -3.35 12.04 7.93
C ALA A 51 -3.55 11.00 9.05
N CYS A 52 -2.48 10.38 9.56
CA CYS A 52 -2.53 9.40 10.65
C CYS A 52 -2.41 10.03 12.06
N ILE A 53 -2.10 11.33 12.17
CA ILE A 53 -1.94 12.05 13.46
C ILE A 53 -3.23 12.81 13.84
N ARG A 54 -4.32 12.64 13.10
CA ARG A 54 -5.66 13.12 13.47
C ARG A 54 -6.54 11.97 13.92
#